data_AF-A0A522WND2-F1
#
_entry.id   AF-A0A522WND2-F1
#
_cell.length_a   1.000
_cell.length_b   1.000
_cell.length_c   1.000
_cell.angle_alpha   90.00
_cell.angle_beta   90.00
_cell.angle_gamma   90.00
#
_symmetry.space_group_name_H-M   'P 1'
#
loop_
_entity.id
_entity.type
_entity.pdbx_description
1 polymer ?
#
loop_
_entity_poly.entity_id
_entity_poly.type
_entity_poly.pdbx_seq_one_letter_code
_entity_poly.pdbx_strand_id
1 'polypeptide(L)'
;MQSSGTPTTKKIGELLVERGHITETQLSEAFEYQRLKSGRVGWILVALGYINRIQLFDTVAHQYGIDFRTDKDELLKGIDKNLTAQVEFNECVEQQTMPFLLETGCLTVLTAYPGKDSIRDFFKIRFNVSVIKEVLITDLDLMKMSEEIYRDIILEKSVYDLYKKNPEGSAYSVFTEPQVVAVAAFILIILLWAYHDIISLIITTNVVVQIFYTVSIGFKLLLSLA
;
A
#
# COMPACT_ATOMS: atom_id res chain seq x y z
N MET A 1 30.34 6.36 12.72
CA MET A 1 30.71 5.29 13.66
C MET A 1 29.46 4.50 13.97
N GLN A 2 29.32 3.30 13.40
CA GLN A 2 28.18 2.41 13.67
C GLN A 2 28.61 1.47 14.81
N SER A 3 28.06 1.66 16.01
CA SER A 3 28.25 0.69 17.09
C SER A 3 27.35 -0.51 16.84
N SER A 4 27.93 -1.60 16.36
CA SER A 4 27.33 -2.93 16.48
C SER A 4 27.32 -3.31 17.97
N GLY A 5 26.26 -2.95 18.68
CA GLY A 5 26.06 -3.30 20.09
C GLY A 5 25.61 -4.74 20.21
N THR A 6 26.30 -5.53 21.03
CA THR A 6 25.87 -6.89 21.38
C THR A 6 24.58 -6.79 22.22
N PRO A 7 23.59 -7.71 22.07
CA PRO A 7 22.37 -7.65 22.85
C PRO A 7 22.68 -7.68 24.36
N THR A 8 22.14 -6.70 25.10
CA THR A 8 22.36 -6.65 26.55
C THR A 8 21.45 -7.67 27.23
N THR A 9 21.98 -8.45 28.18
CA THR A 9 21.21 -9.46 28.93
C THR A 9 20.23 -8.86 29.95
N LYS A 10 20.32 -7.55 30.20
CA LYS A 10 19.45 -6.80 31.10
C LYS A 10 18.02 -6.76 30.58
N LYS A 11 17.05 -6.80 31.50
CA LYS A 11 15.63 -6.71 31.15
C LYS A 11 15.26 -5.27 30.81
N ILE A 12 14.22 -5.08 30.00
CA ILE A 12 13.77 -3.75 29.57
C ILE A 12 13.46 -2.81 30.75
N GLY A 13 12.87 -3.34 31.83
CA GLY A 13 12.55 -2.55 33.02
C GLY A 13 13.79 -2.01 33.73
N GLU A 14 14.83 -2.83 33.87
CA GLU A 14 16.10 -2.44 34.48
C GLU A 14 16.82 -1.40 33.63
N LEU A 15 16.79 -1.57 32.30
CA LEU A 15 17.37 -0.58 31.36
C LEU A 15 16.64 0.77 31.44
N LEU A 16 15.32 0.78 31.63
CA LEU A 16 14.56 2.02 31.80
C LEU A 16 14.92 2.74 33.12
N VAL A 17 15.20 2.01 34.20
CA VAL A 17 15.69 2.59 35.46
C VAL A 17 17.10 3.15 35.29
N GLU A 18 18.01 2.37 34.69
CA GLU A 18 19.42 2.76 34.47
C GLU A 18 19.54 4.03 33.62
N ARG A 19 18.65 4.20 32.64
CA ARG A 19 18.58 5.40 31.80
C ARG A 19 17.87 6.59 32.47
N GLY A 20 17.36 6.40 33.69
CA GLY A 20 16.64 7.44 34.43
C GLY A 20 15.27 7.77 33.87
N HIS A 21 14.68 6.90 33.03
CA HIS A 21 13.32 7.10 32.51
C HIS A 21 12.25 6.79 33.55
N ILE A 22 12.53 5.87 34.47
CA ILE A 22 11.63 5.49 35.57
C ILE A 22 12.41 5.29 36.87
N THR A 23 11.71 5.29 38.01
CA THR A 23 12.26 4.91 39.32
C THR A 23 12.05 3.42 39.60
N GLU A 24 12.82 2.86 40.53
CA GLU A 24 12.61 1.49 41.06
C GLU A 24 11.21 1.29 41.64
N THR A 25 10.64 2.34 42.23
CA THR A 25 9.27 2.32 42.77
C THR A 25 8.22 2.19 41.66
N GLN A 26 8.36 2.95 40.57
CA GLN A 26 7.50 2.86 39.39
C GLN A 26 7.62 1.51 38.68
N LEU A 27 8.83 0.95 38.61
CA LEU A 27 9.05 -0.38 38.05
C LEU A 27 8.36 -1.47 38.90
N SER A 28 8.46 -1.36 40.23
CA SER A 28 7.80 -2.27 41.17
C SER A 28 6.27 -2.23 41.02
N GLU A 29 5.70 -1.03 40.90
CA GLU A 29 4.27 -0.84 40.64
C GLU A 29 3.85 -1.49 39.32
N ALA A 30 4.62 -1.30 38.24
CA ALA A 30 4.34 -1.95 36.96
C ALA A 30 4.38 -3.49 37.04
N PHE A 31 5.23 -4.07 37.89
CA PHE A 31 5.25 -5.52 38.13
C PHE A 31 4.01 -6.02 38.88
N GLU A 32 3.47 -5.25 39.83
CA GLU A 32 2.18 -5.59 40.46
C GLU A 32 1.06 -5.65 39.41
N TYR A 33 0.99 -4.65 38.53
CA TYR A 33 0.04 -4.65 37.42
C TYR A 33 0.26 -5.82 36.46
N GLN A 34 1.52 -6.17 36.16
CA GLN A 34 1.86 -7.30 35.28
C GLN A 34 1.38 -8.63 35.87
N ARG A 35 1.50 -8.83 37.18
CA ARG A 35 1.00 -10.04 37.86
C ARG A 35 -0.51 -10.19 37.73
N LEU A 36 -1.26 -9.09 37.83
CA LEU A 36 -2.71 -9.10 37.79
C LEU A 36 -3.27 -9.26 36.37
N LYS A 37 -2.70 -8.55 35.39
CA LYS A 37 -3.28 -8.43 34.05
C LYS A 37 -2.56 -9.25 32.98
N SER A 38 -1.37 -9.78 33.28
CA SER A 38 -0.42 -10.29 32.28
C SER A 38 -0.06 -9.23 31.22
N GLY A 39 1.10 -9.36 30.58
CA GLY A 39 1.54 -8.41 29.55
C GLY A 39 3.02 -8.07 29.65
N ARG A 40 3.48 -7.13 28.81
CA ARG A 40 4.88 -6.70 28.79
C ARG A 40 5.04 -5.48 29.69
N VAL A 41 6.00 -5.53 30.61
CA VAL A 41 6.25 -4.45 31.58
C VAL A 41 6.42 -3.08 30.93
N GLY A 42 7.13 -3.00 29.79
CA GLY A 42 7.29 -1.75 29.04
C GLY A 42 5.97 -1.11 28.60
N TRP A 43 5.02 -1.91 28.11
CA TRP A 43 3.70 -1.41 27.72
C TRP A 43 2.85 -1.00 28.92
N ILE A 44 3.01 -1.69 30.05
CA ILE A 44 2.35 -1.32 31.30
C ILE A 44 2.87 0.04 31.78
N LEU A 45 4.19 0.26 31.74
CA LEU A 45 4.80 1.54 32.09
C LEU A 45 4.31 2.69 31.19
N VAL A 46 4.12 2.43 29.89
CA VAL A 46 3.48 3.39 28.97
C VAL A 46 2.03 3.66 29.37
N ALA A 47 1.25 2.62 29.69
CA ALA A 47 -0.15 2.75 30.07
C ALA A 47 -0.35 3.49 31.41
N LEU A 48 0.59 3.35 32.34
CA LEU A 48 0.62 4.10 33.60
C LEU A 48 1.12 5.55 33.41
N GLY A 49 1.60 5.91 32.21
CA GLY A 49 2.06 7.25 31.88
C GLY A 49 3.45 7.59 32.41
N TYR A 50 4.23 6.61 32.88
CA TYR A 50 5.59 6.86 33.38
C TYR A 50 6.60 7.07 32.26
N ILE A 51 6.39 6.44 31.11
CA ILE A 51 7.19 6.63 29.90
C ILE A 51 6.30 6.82 28.68
N ASN A 52 6.83 7.45 27.65
CA ASN A 52 6.19 7.48 26.35
C ASN A 52 6.67 6.31 25.46
N ARG A 53 6.00 6.13 24.31
CA ARG A 53 6.35 5.07 23.34
C ARG A 53 7.77 5.24 22.80
N ILE A 54 8.20 6.46 22.48
CA ILE A 54 9.53 6.73 21.92
C ILE A 54 10.62 6.27 22.88
N GLN A 55 10.49 6.56 24.18
CA GLN A 55 11.42 6.10 25.22
C GLN A 55 11.47 4.58 25.34
N LEU A 56 10.31 3.92 25.22
CA LEU A 56 10.24 2.45 25.22
C LEU A 56 10.99 1.87 24.02
N PHE A 57 10.68 2.31 22.80
CA PHE A 57 11.30 1.79 21.59
C PHE A 57 12.79 2.13 21.51
N ASP A 58 13.21 3.32 21.92
CA ASP A 58 14.63 3.70 22.05
C ASP A 58 15.38 2.74 23.00
N THR A 59 14.77 2.42 24.15
CA THR A 59 15.36 1.46 25.09
C THR A 59 15.42 0.05 24.51
N VAL A 60 14.40 -0.38 23.74
CA VAL A 60 14.41 -1.66 23.01
C VAL A 60 15.54 -1.67 21.98
N ALA A 61 15.72 -0.59 21.22
CA ALA A 61 16.79 -0.46 20.24
C ALA A 61 18.16 -0.65 20.88
N HIS A 62 18.38 0.01 22.03
CA HIS A 62 19.57 -0.15 22.84
C HIS A 62 19.76 -1.57 23.37
N GLN A 63 18.67 -2.24 23.82
CA GLN A 63 18.74 -3.61 24.31
C GLN A 63 19.23 -4.58 23.24
N TYR A 64 18.76 -4.41 22.00
CA TYR A 64 19.09 -5.29 20.87
C TYR A 64 20.28 -4.83 20.03
N GLY A 65 20.79 -3.61 20.27
CA GLY A 65 21.89 -3.03 19.50
C GLY A 65 21.54 -2.72 18.05
N ILE A 66 20.27 -2.38 17.79
CA ILE A 66 19.73 -2.09 16.46
C ILE A 66 19.38 -0.61 16.30
N ASP A 67 19.32 -0.16 15.05
CA ASP A 67 18.98 1.22 14.71
C ASP A 67 17.48 1.47 14.93
N PHE A 68 17.12 2.61 15.52
CA PHE A 68 15.73 3.02 15.73
C PHE A 68 15.40 4.25 14.91
N ARG A 69 14.37 4.14 14.08
CA ARG A 69 13.92 5.18 13.15
C ARG A 69 12.50 5.61 13.45
N THR A 70 12.25 6.91 13.30
CA THR A 70 10.94 7.55 13.55
C THR A 70 10.47 8.39 12.35
N ASP A 71 11.34 8.52 11.36
CA ASP A 71 11.21 9.19 10.08
C ASP A 71 10.39 8.35 9.09
N LYS A 72 9.11 8.11 9.43
CA LYS A 72 8.16 7.32 8.62
C LYS A 72 8.18 7.72 7.14
N ASP A 73 8.17 9.02 6.84
CA ASP A 73 8.08 9.52 5.46
C ASP A 73 9.36 9.31 4.65
N GLU A 74 10.53 9.28 5.30
CA GLU A 74 11.81 8.97 4.65
C GLU A 74 11.90 7.47 4.38
N LEU A 75 11.53 6.65 5.35
CA LEU A 75 11.42 5.19 5.19
C LEU A 75 10.44 4.83 4.07
N LEU A 76 9.25 5.45 4.01
CA LEU A 76 8.29 5.18 2.93
C LEU A 76 8.85 5.47 1.53
N LYS A 77 9.71 6.48 1.37
CA LYS A 77 10.34 6.79 0.08
C LYS A 77 11.44 5.81 -0.29
N GLY A 78 12.14 5.28 0.71
CA GLY A 78 13.23 4.34 0.53
C GLY A 78 12.81 2.88 0.37
N ILE A 79 11.52 2.56 0.51
CA ILE A 79 11.08 1.16 0.49
C ILE A 79 11.02 0.56 -0.92
N ASP A 80 11.47 -0.69 -1.06
CA ASP A 80 11.31 -1.44 -2.31
C ASP A 80 9.91 -2.07 -2.39
N LYS A 81 9.02 -1.42 -3.15
CA LYS A 81 7.63 -1.87 -3.35
C LYS A 81 7.54 -3.29 -3.93
N ASN A 82 8.45 -3.70 -4.82
CA ASN A 82 8.43 -5.04 -5.41
C ASN A 82 8.72 -6.11 -4.36
N LEU A 83 9.53 -5.76 -3.38
CA LEU A 83 9.90 -6.63 -2.29
C LEU A 83 8.74 -6.74 -1.29
N THR A 84 8.15 -5.61 -0.90
CA THR A 84 6.97 -5.59 -0.02
C THR A 84 5.78 -6.33 -0.62
N ALA A 85 5.57 -6.26 -1.95
CA ALA A 85 4.49 -6.96 -2.65
C ALA A 85 4.59 -8.51 -2.59
N GLN A 86 5.74 -9.08 -2.20
CA GLN A 86 5.92 -10.54 -2.04
C GLN A 86 5.50 -11.07 -0.66
N VAL A 87 5.09 -10.17 0.23
CA VAL A 87 4.55 -10.48 1.56
C VAL A 87 3.14 -9.96 1.61
N GLU A 88 2.20 -10.72 2.18
CA GLU A 88 0.81 -10.27 2.29
C GLU A 88 0.65 -9.21 3.39
N PHE A 89 -0.33 -8.31 3.24
CA PHE A 89 -0.60 -7.26 4.24
C PHE A 89 -0.81 -7.85 5.65
N ASN A 90 -1.59 -8.92 5.75
CA ASN A 90 -1.86 -9.59 7.02
C ASN A 90 -0.59 -10.19 7.63
N GLU A 91 0.32 -10.75 6.81
CA GLU A 91 1.61 -11.27 7.30
C GLU A 91 2.43 -10.13 7.94
N CYS A 92 2.51 -8.95 7.30
CA CYS A 92 3.22 -7.79 7.84
C CYS A 92 2.64 -7.29 9.17
N VAL A 93 1.31 -7.21 9.26
CA VAL A 93 0.61 -6.74 10.46
C VAL A 93 0.68 -7.75 11.60
N GLU A 94 0.47 -9.03 11.35
CA GLU A 94 0.52 -10.07 12.38
C GLU A 94 1.93 -10.28 12.93
N GLN A 95 2.92 -10.33 12.04
CA GLN A 95 4.33 -10.51 12.43
C GLN A 95 4.97 -9.21 12.90
N GLN A 96 4.30 -8.06 12.72
CA GLN A 96 4.80 -6.74 13.06
C GLN A 96 6.21 -6.50 12.48
N THR A 97 6.41 -6.98 11.26
CA THR A 97 7.67 -6.94 10.53
C THR A 97 7.37 -6.84 9.05
N MET A 98 7.97 -5.88 8.38
CA MET A 98 7.83 -5.69 6.93
C MET A 98 9.20 -5.57 6.28
N PRO A 99 9.36 -6.04 5.05
CA PRO A 99 10.65 -6.00 4.42
C PRO A 99 10.86 -4.63 3.74
N PHE A 100 12.10 -4.14 3.79
CA PHE A 100 12.45 -2.76 3.45
C PHE A 100 13.24 -2.65 2.15
N LEU A 101 14.43 -3.24 2.14
CA LEU A 101 15.42 -3.11 1.09
C LEU A 101 16.24 -4.39 1.01
N LEU A 102 16.63 -4.77 -0.20
CA LEU A 102 17.53 -5.90 -0.45
C LEU A 102 18.79 -5.41 -1.15
N GLU A 103 19.92 -5.49 -0.46
CA GLU A 103 21.21 -5.06 -0.97
C GLU A 103 22.21 -6.20 -0.86
N THR A 104 22.79 -6.65 -1.98
CA THR A 104 23.90 -7.63 -2.01
C THR A 104 23.64 -8.91 -1.18
N GLY A 105 22.41 -9.43 -1.19
CA GLY A 105 22.02 -10.64 -0.43
C GLY A 105 21.77 -10.40 1.06
N CYS A 106 21.74 -9.14 1.51
CA CYS A 106 21.32 -8.72 2.83
C CYS A 106 19.93 -8.06 2.74
N LEU A 107 18.95 -8.64 3.43
CA LEU A 107 17.61 -8.07 3.53
C LEU A 107 17.54 -7.18 4.77
N THR A 108 17.23 -5.90 4.58
CA THR A 108 16.83 -5.01 5.66
C THR A 108 15.32 -5.17 5.89
N VAL A 109 14.93 -5.37 7.16
CA VAL A 109 13.53 -5.46 7.57
C VAL A 109 13.23 -4.39 8.61
N LEU A 110 12.06 -3.76 8.51
CA LEU A 110 11.52 -2.88 9.55
C LEU A 110 10.69 -3.75 10.50
N THR A 111 10.96 -3.67 11.79
CA THR A 111 10.25 -4.48 12.80
C THR A 111 9.91 -3.64 14.02
N ALA A 112 8.79 -3.93 14.67
CA ALA A 112 8.45 -3.37 15.98
C ALA A 112 8.92 -4.27 17.14
N TYR A 113 9.22 -5.54 16.87
CA TYR A 113 9.56 -6.54 17.89
C TYR A 113 10.74 -7.41 17.44
N PRO A 114 11.98 -6.93 17.66
CA PRO A 114 13.20 -7.56 17.16
C PRO A 114 13.56 -8.86 17.89
N GLY A 115 14.47 -9.63 17.29
CA GLY A 115 15.08 -10.80 17.94
C GLY A 115 14.21 -12.05 18.01
N LYS A 116 13.21 -12.18 17.13
CA LYS A 116 12.47 -13.44 16.94
C LYS A 116 13.11 -14.24 15.81
N ASP A 117 13.77 -15.35 16.15
CA ASP A 117 14.44 -16.20 15.16
C ASP A 117 13.47 -16.78 14.12
N SER A 118 12.23 -17.10 14.51
CA SER A 118 11.20 -17.58 13.59
C SER A 118 10.87 -16.59 12.46
N ILE A 119 10.85 -15.29 12.78
CA ILE A 119 10.59 -14.24 11.79
C ILE A 119 11.81 -14.11 10.87
N ARG A 120 13.02 -14.15 11.43
CA ARG A 120 14.26 -14.09 10.64
C ARG A 120 14.32 -15.25 9.66
N ASP A 121 14.04 -16.46 10.09
CA ASP A 121 14.10 -17.64 9.22
C ASP A 121 13.02 -17.59 8.13
N PHE A 122 11.82 -17.12 8.47
CA PHE A 122 10.75 -16.88 7.48
C PHE A 122 11.21 -15.96 6.35
N PHE A 123 11.80 -14.79 6.69
CA PHE A 123 12.28 -13.84 5.69
C PHE A 123 13.51 -14.36 4.92
N LYS A 124 14.41 -15.11 5.57
CA LYS A 124 15.57 -15.74 4.90
C LYS A 124 15.12 -16.73 3.83
N ILE A 125 14.18 -17.60 4.16
CA ILE A 125 13.66 -18.62 3.23
C ILE A 125 12.87 -17.96 2.11
N ARG A 126 11.97 -17.01 2.43
CA ARG A 126 11.12 -16.33 1.46
C ARG A 126 11.93 -15.55 0.41
N PHE A 127 12.96 -14.81 0.84
CA PHE A 127 13.75 -13.94 -0.03
C PHE A 127 15.09 -14.56 -0.47
N ASN A 128 15.37 -15.81 -0.07
CA ASN A 128 16.61 -16.53 -0.36
C ASN A 128 17.87 -15.72 0.02
N VAL A 129 17.88 -15.16 1.23
CA VAL A 129 18.97 -14.31 1.75
C VAL A 129 19.72 -14.98 2.91
N SER A 130 21.01 -14.67 3.04
CA SER A 130 21.86 -15.20 4.11
C SER A 130 21.85 -14.33 5.36
N VAL A 131 21.69 -13.01 5.20
CA VAL A 131 21.78 -12.04 6.30
C VAL A 131 20.51 -11.18 6.35
N ILE A 132 19.98 -11.00 7.54
CA ILE A 132 18.90 -10.05 7.82
C ILE A 132 19.42 -8.95 8.73
N LYS A 133 19.19 -7.70 8.32
CA LYS A 133 19.42 -6.52 9.13
C LYS A 133 18.08 -5.99 9.63
N GLU A 134 17.90 -5.93 10.93
CA GLU A 134 16.69 -5.39 11.55
C GLU A 134 16.86 -3.89 11.83
N VAL A 135 15.87 -3.10 11.46
CA VAL A 135 15.71 -1.71 11.85
C VAL A 135 14.43 -1.60 12.66
N LEU A 136 14.54 -1.02 13.85
CA LEU A 136 13.42 -0.85 14.75
C LEU A 136 12.61 0.37 14.32
N ILE A 137 11.30 0.20 14.26
CA ILE A 137 10.32 1.28 14.13
C ILE A 137 9.19 1.06 15.13
N THR A 138 8.33 2.06 15.33
CA THR A 138 7.17 1.87 16.22
C THR A 138 6.13 0.96 15.57
N ASP A 139 5.37 0.25 16.40
CA ASP A 139 4.22 -0.56 15.98
C ASP A 139 3.19 0.26 15.19
N LEU A 140 2.97 1.51 15.62
CA LEU A 140 2.07 2.45 14.95
C LEU A 140 2.59 2.87 13.58
N ASP A 141 3.88 3.16 13.45
CA ASP A 141 4.47 3.56 12.18
C ASP A 141 4.47 2.38 11.21
N LEU A 142 4.81 1.17 11.66
CA LEU A 142 4.77 -0.04 10.83
C LEU A 142 3.37 -0.29 10.30
N MET A 143 2.35 -0.18 11.16
CA MET A 143 0.94 -0.33 10.77
C MET A 143 0.55 0.71 9.72
N LYS A 144 0.82 2.00 9.96
CA LYS A 144 0.50 3.07 9.01
C LYS A 144 1.22 2.91 7.68
N MET A 145 2.51 2.56 7.72
CA MET A 145 3.30 2.31 6.51
C MET A 145 2.73 1.13 5.72
N SER A 146 2.38 0.04 6.40
CA SER A 146 1.75 -1.12 5.77
C SER A 146 0.42 -0.71 5.12
N GLU A 147 -0.44 0.03 5.81
CA GLU A 147 -1.71 0.49 5.23
C GLU A 147 -1.50 1.37 3.99
N GLU A 148 -0.51 2.25 4.01
CA GLU A 148 -0.21 3.17 2.91
C GLU A 148 0.32 2.42 1.68
N ILE A 149 1.31 1.54 1.87
CA ILE A 149 1.93 0.77 0.78
C ILE A 149 0.96 -0.24 0.18
N TYR A 150 0.25 -1.01 1.01
CA TYR A 150 -0.64 -2.05 0.52
C TYR A 150 -1.93 -1.48 -0.06
N ARG A 151 -2.37 -0.28 0.33
CA ARG A 151 -3.46 0.42 -0.37
C ARG A 151 -3.10 0.66 -1.83
N ASP A 152 -1.90 1.18 -2.10
CA ASP A 152 -1.43 1.39 -3.47
C ASP A 152 -1.38 0.07 -4.25
N ILE A 153 -0.80 -0.98 -3.66
CA ILE A 153 -0.67 -2.30 -4.28
C ILE A 153 -2.05 -2.94 -4.55
N ILE A 154 -2.98 -2.87 -3.60
CA ILE A 154 -4.32 -3.47 -3.72
C ILE A 154 -5.16 -2.68 -4.73
N LEU A 155 -5.08 -1.35 -4.76
CA LEU A 155 -5.78 -0.53 -5.75
C LEU A 155 -5.26 -0.82 -7.16
N GLU A 156 -3.94 -0.84 -7.33
CA GLU A 156 -3.32 -1.17 -8.61
C GLU A 156 -3.73 -2.59 -9.06
N LYS A 157 -3.61 -3.57 -8.17
CA LYS A 157 -4.01 -4.96 -8.44
C LYS A 157 -5.51 -5.09 -8.70
N SER A 158 -6.38 -4.32 -8.04
CA SER A 158 -7.84 -4.39 -8.25
C SER A 158 -8.27 -3.72 -9.56
N VAL A 159 -7.64 -2.61 -9.96
CA VAL A 159 -7.85 -2.02 -11.29
C VAL A 159 -7.35 -2.98 -12.38
N TYR A 160 -6.16 -3.56 -12.22
CA TYR A 160 -5.57 -4.49 -13.18
C TYR A 160 -6.24 -5.87 -13.20
N ASP A 161 -6.70 -6.39 -12.06
CA ASP A 161 -7.39 -7.67 -11.96
C ASP A 161 -8.83 -7.56 -12.45
N LEU A 162 -9.54 -6.44 -12.23
CA LEU A 162 -10.82 -6.19 -12.91
C LEU A 162 -10.63 -6.11 -14.42
N TYR A 163 -9.58 -5.43 -14.89
CA TYR A 163 -9.20 -5.39 -16.30
C TYR A 163 -8.94 -6.80 -16.87
N LYS A 164 -8.18 -7.65 -16.15
CA LYS A 164 -7.86 -9.02 -16.60
C LYS A 164 -9.03 -10.00 -16.47
N LYS A 165 -9.83 -9.91 -15.40
CA LYS A 165 -10.93 -10.84 -15.12
C LYS A 165 -12.22 -10.50 -15.87
N ASN A 166 -12.45 -9.22 -16.18
CA ASN A 166 -13.62 -8.75 -16.92
C ASN A 166 -13.23 -7.66 -17.95
N PRO A 167 -12.51 -8.03 -19.03
CA PRO A 167 -12.15 -7.08 -20.09
C PRO A 167 -13.37 -6.38 -20.69
N GLU A 168 -14.48 -7.12 -20.84
CA GLU A 168 -15.73 -6.62 -21.43
C GLU A 168 -16.52 -5.65 -20.51
N GLY A 169 -16.25 -5.66 -19.20
CA GLY A 169 -16.83 -4.72 -18.24
C GLY A 169 -15.99 -3.45 -18.04
N SER A 170 -14.76 -3.42 -18.56
CA SER A 170 -13.93 -2.24 -18.59
C SER A 170 -14.23 -1.45 -19.87
N ALA A 171 -14.68 -0.21 -19.75
CA ALA A 171 -14.86 0.74 -20.86
C ALA A 171 -13.53 1.18 -21.51
N TYR A 172 -12.54 0.29 -21.56
CA TYR A 172 -11.19 0.52 -22.05
C TYR A 172 -11.01 0.08 -23.51
N SER A 173 -11.78 -0.90 -23.99
CA SER A 173 -11.86 -1.26 -25.42
C SER A 173 -13.25 -0.93 -25.99
N VAL A 174 -13.61 0.36 -26.03
CA VAL A 174 -14.90 0.80 -26.59
C VAL A 174 -14.96 0.65 -28.11
N PHE A 175 -13.81 0.65 -28.79
CA PHE A 175 -13.72 0.51 -30.24
C PHE A 175 -12.87 -0.69 -30.63
N THR A 176 -13.43 -1.59 -31.42
CA THR A 176 -12.65 -2.66 -32.07
C THR A 176 -11.81 -2.06 -33.20
N GLU A 177 -10.64 -2.62 -33.50
CA GLU A 177 -9.78 -2.12 -34.60
C GLU A 177 -10.54 -1.94 -35.94
N PRO A 178 -11.45 -2.86 -36.34
CA PRO A 178 -12.28 -2.65 -37.53
C PRO A 178 -13.24 -1.46 -37.42
N GLN A 179 -13.79 -1.17 -36.23
CA GLN A 179 -14.67 -0.03 -36.02
C GLN A 179 -13.92 1.31 -36.12
N VAL A 180 -12.71 1.39 -35.57
CA VAL A 180 -11.88 2.60 -35.68
C VAL A 180 -11.55 2.88 -37.14
N VAL A 181 -11.15 1.84 -37.89
CA VAL A 181 -10.87 1.96 -39.33
C VAL A 181 -12.12 2.38 -40.10
N ALA A 182 -13.29 1.79 -39.80
CA ALA A 182 -14.55 2.15 -40.43
C ALA A 182 -14.95 3.61 -40.16
N VAL A 183 -14.83 4.07 -38.91
CA VAL A 183 -15.11 5.47 -38.52
C VAL A 183 -14.13 6.42 -39.20
N ALA A 184 -12.84 6.10 -39.22
CA ALA A 184 -11.83 6.90 -39.90
C ALA A 184 -12.10 7.00 -41.41
N ALA A 185 -12.45 5.88 -42.06
CA ALA A 185 -12.82 5.85 -43.47
C ALA A 185 -14.09 6.68 -43.75
N PHE A 186 -15.11 6.59 -42.88
CA PHE A 186 -16.33 7.37 -43.01
C PHE A 186 -16.07 8.87 -42.90
N ILE A 187 -15.28 9.30 -41.93
CA ILE A 187 -14.86 10.70 -41.78
C ILE A 187 -14.08 11.16 -43.02
N LEU A 188 -13.18 10.33 -43.54
CA LEU A 188 -12.39 10.65 -44.72
C LEU A 188 -13.26 10.80 -45.98
N ILE A 189 -14.27 9.95 -46.16
CA ILE A 189 -15.24 10.07 -47.26
C ILE A 189 -16.02 11.40 -47.16
N ILE A 190 -16.50 11.76 -45.97
CA ILE A 190 -17.18 13.04 -45.75
C ILE A 190 -16.27 14.22 -46.08
N LEU A 191 -15.01 14.17 -45.64
CA LEU A 191 -14.04 15.23 -45.91
C LEU A 191 -13.71 15.35 -47.41
N LEU A 192 -13.55 14.23 -48.11
CA LEU A 192 -13.33 14.22 -49.57
C LEU A 192 -14.55 14.76 -50.33
N TRP A 193 -15.75 14.40 -49.90
CA TRP A 193 -16.98 14.92 -50.51
C TRP A 193 -17.15 16.41 -50.25
N ALA A 194 -16.89 16.87 -49.02
CA ALA A 194 -16.90 18.30 -48.68
C ALA A 194 -15.83 19.09 -49.45
N TYR A 195 -14.67 18.49 -49.72
CA TYR A 195 -13.61 19.10 -50.54
C TYR A 195 -14.04 19.26 -52.00
N HIS A 196 -14.78 18.30 -52.56
CA HIS A 196 -15.24 18.37 -53.94
C HIS A 196 -16.41 19.35 -54.11
N ASP A 197 -17.44 19.25 -53.26
CA ASP A 197 -18.62 20.12 -53.28
C ASP A 197 -19.31 20.17 -51.92
N ILE A 198 -19.04 21.25 -51.18
CA ILE A 198 -19.64 21.49 -49.86
C ILE A 198 -21.15 21.79 -49.94
N ILE A 199 -21.63 22.36 -51.05
CA ILE A 199 -23.04 22.71 -51.20
C ILE A 199 -23.86 21.43 -51.40
N SER A 200 -23.36 20.50 -52.22
CA SER A 200 -23.99 19.18 -52.38
C SER A 200 -24.09 18.42 -51.06
N LEU A 201 -23.02 18.42 -50.23
CA LEU A 201 -23.02 17.77 -48.93
C LEU A 201 -24.14 18.32 -48.03
N ILE A 202 -24.25 19.64 -47.91
CA ILE A 202 -25.26 20.32 -47.07
C ILE A 202 -26.67 19.99 -47.54
N ILE A 203 -26.94 20.06 -48.85
CA ILE A 203 -28.25 19.76 -49.42
C ILE A 203 -28.63 18.30 -49.12
N THR A 204 -27.72 17.36 -49.37
CA THR A 204 -28.01 15.93 -49.14
C THR A 204 -28.25 15.64 -47.66
N THR A 205 -27.44 16.18 -46.74
CA THR A 205 -27.66 16.01 -45.30
C THR A 205 -29.03 16.57 -44.89
N ASN A 206 -29.43 17.74 -45.40
CA ASN A 206 -30.73 18.33 -45.08
C ASN A 206 -31.89 17.47 -45.57
N VAL A 207 -31.81 16.96 -46.81
CA VAL A 207 -32.83 16.05 -47.38
C VAL A 207 -32.96 14.77 -46.56
N VAL A 208 -31.84 14.16 -46.14
CA VAL A 208 -31.85 12.96 -45.31
C VAL A 208 -32.53 13.20 -43.97
N VAL A 209 -32.21 14.32 -43.30
CA VAL A 209 -32.85 14.71 -42.03
C VAL A 209 -34.35 14.92 -42.22
N GLN A 210 -34.77 15.58 -43.29
CA GLN A 210 -36.18 15.82 -43.58
C GLN A 210 -36.94 14.52 -43.81
N ILE A 211 -36.39 13.59 -44.60
CA ILE A 211 -36.98 12.26 -44.83
C ILE A 211 -37.13 11.51 -43.51
N PHE A 212 -36.09 11.50 -42.67
CA PHE A 212 -36.14 10.86 -41.35
C PHE A 212 -37.27 11.42 -40.49
N TYR A 213 -37.42 12.74 -40.42
CA TYR A 213 -38.52 13.36 -39.67
C TYR A 213 -39.88 13.03 -40.25
N THR A 214 -40.04 13.03 -41.57
CA THR A 214 -41.30 12.65 -42.22
C THR A 214 -41.70 11.22 -41.86
N VAL A 215 -40.76 10.26 -41.91
CA VAL A 215 -41.01 8.87 -41.51
C VAL A 215 -41.35 8.76 -40.02
N SER A 216 -40.60 9.45 -39.15
CA SER A 216 -40.84 9.43 -37.71
C SER A 216 -42.21 10.00 -37.33
N ILE A 217 -42.61 11.12 -37.94
CA ILE A 217 -43.92 11.74 -37.71
C ILE A 217 -45.03 10.87 -38.30
N GLY A 218 -44.85 10.31 -39.50
CA GLY A 218 -45.81 9.40 -40.11
C GLY A 218 -46.05 8.16 -39.23
N PHE A 219 -44.99 7.57 -38.68
CA PHE A 219 -45.10 6.46 -37.74
C PHE A 219 -45.86 6.84 -36.46
N LYS A 220 -45.57 8.01 -35.88
CA LYS A 220 -46.30 8.52 -34.70
C LYS A 220 -47.79 8.79 -35.01
N LEU A 221 -48.10 9.32 -36.20
CA LEU A 221 -49.48 9.55 -36.63
C LEU A 221 -50.25 8.25 -36.82
N LEU A 222 -49.64 7.22 -37.43
CA LEU A 222 -50.25 5.90 -37.57
C LEU A 222 -50.58 5.28 -36.20
N LEU A 223 -49.64 5.36 -35.24
CA LEU A 223 -49.87 4.90 -33.86
C LEU A 223 -50.96 5.70 -33.13
N SER A 224 -51.16 6.97 -33.46
CA SER A 224 -52.18 7.80 -32.84
C SER A 224 -53.59 7.59 -33.43
N LEU A 225 -53.69 7.02 -34.63
CA LEU A 225 -54.96 6.70 -35.29
C LEU A 225 -55.44 5.26 -35.03
N ALA A 226 -54.53 4.37 -34.64
CA ALA A 226 -54.80 2.98 -34.26
C ALA A 226 -55.26 2.88 -32.79
#